data_AF-A0AA47P1Z5-F1
#
_entry.id   AF-A0AA47P1Z5-F1
#
_cell.length_a   1.000
_cell.length_b   1.000
_cell.length_c   1.000
_cell.angle_alpha   90.00
_cell.angle_beta   90.00
_cell.angle_gamma   90.00
#
_symmetry.space_group_name_H-M   'P 1'
#
loop_
_entity.id
_entity.type
_entity.pdbx_description
1 polymer ?
#
loop_
_entity_poly.entity_id
_entity_poly.type
_entity_poly.pdbx_seq_one_letter_code
_entity_poly.pdbx_strand_id
1 'polypeptide(L)'
;MATEVQSGDLNNGNSSRLEVSIDGLTLSPDSEGEPGRVAEPDPAPAGPEAAAVAAADQEEPGSGSAEAQDGEDGETDKSTMETKWGFDLQELYAMALRFFKDKDGKAFHPTYEEKLRLVALHKQVLLGPYNPDASPEVGFFDVLGNDRRREWAALGSMEKEEAMVEFVKLLNKCCTLFAPYVTSHKIEKEEQERKRREEEERLRLEEEERERQRQEEERRRREEEERLRREEEERMQAEEERLRIEQQKQQIMAALNAQTAVQFQHNPDSTEQQLGLIRQLQDQHYQQYMQQLYQVQLAQQQAALQKHAEDGVVQATLDANSCGGGGEHALISAASPPLRHIAI
;
A
#
# COMPACT_ATOMS: atom_id res chain seq x y z
N MET A 1 -12.50 -18.10 -50.72
CA MET A 1 -12.26 -19.55 -50.87
C MET A 1 -11.82 -20.06 -49.51
N ALA A 2 -12.65 -20.90 -48.91
CA ALA A 2 -12.42 -21.51 -47.61
C ALA A 2 -11.86 -22.92 -47.82
N THR A 3 -10.93 -23.35 -46.97
CA THR A 3 -10.68 -24.77 -46.67
C THR A 3 -10.17 -24.90 -45.24
N GLU A 4 -11.06 -25.36 -44.36
CA GLU A 4 -10.76 -26.17 -43.17
C GLU A 4 -9.89 -27.38 -43.54
N VAL A 5 -9.09 -27.90 -42.60
CA VAL A 5 -9.18 -29.32 -42.17
C VAL A 5 -8.67 -29.46 -40.73
N GLN A 6 -9.53 -30.01 -39.86
CA GLN A 6 -9.28 -30.54 -38.52
C GLN A 6 -8.80 -32.00 -38.56
N SER A 7 -8.25 -32.49 -37.45
CA SER A 7 -8.16 -33.90 -36.95
C SER A 7 -6.71 -34.26 -36.60
N GLY A 8 -6.37 -34.88 -35.47
CA GLY A 8 -7.15 -35.49 -34.39
C GLY A 8 -6.17 -36.19 -33.43
N ASP A 9 -6.59 -36.34 -32.18
CA ASP A 9 -5.89 -36.98 -31.08
C ASP A 9 -5.45 -38.43 -31.36
N LEU A 10 -4.26 -38.80 -30.85
CA LEU A 10 -4.03 -40.12 -30.25
C LEU A 10 -3.08 -40.02 -29.04
N ASN A 11 -3.68 -40.35 -27.89
CA ASN A 11 -3.12 -40.66 -26.60
C ASN A 11 -2.23 -41.92 -26.66
N ASN A 12 -1.12 -41.96 -25.90
CA ASN A 12 -0.71 -43.08 -25.01
C ASN A 12 0.78 -43.01 -24.61
N GLY A 13 1.07 -43.07 -23.30
CA GLY A 13 2.22 -43.84 -22.81
C GLY A 13 3.33 -43.13 -22.02
N ASN A 14 3.09 -43.01 -20.71
CA ASN A 14 4.01 -43.27 -19.59
C ASN A 14 5.10 -42.27 -19.12
N SER A 15 5.00 -42.06 -17.79
CA SER A 15 6.04 -41.81 -16.78
C SER A 15 6.41 -40.33 -16.56
N SER A 16 6.18 -39.70 -15.40
CA SER A 16 6.36 -40.23 -14.04
C SER A 16 5.63 -39.38 -12.96
N ARG A 17 4.95 -40.08 -12.03
CA ARG A 17 5.03 -39.95 -10.55
C ARG A 17 4.61 -38.59 -9.91
N LEU A 18 3.36 -38.41 -9.41
CA LEU A 18 2.83 -38.72 -8.04
C LEU A 18 3.76 -38.23 -6.91
N GLU A 19 3.34 -37.47 -5.89
CA GLU A 19 2.29 -37.77 -4.90
C GLU A 19 1.77 -36.48 -4.20
N VAL A 20 0.44 -36.43 -3.99
CA VAL A 20 -0.24 -35.52 -3.04
C VAL A 20 -0.56 -36.38 -1.82
N SER A 21 0.02 -36.07 -0.66
CA SER A 21 -0.31 -36.75 0.60
C SER A 21 -1.21 -35.88 1.46
N ILE A 22 -2.30 -36.53 1.84
CA ILE A 22 -3.43 -36.15 2.67
C ILE A 22 -3.19 -36.65 4.11
N ASP A 23 -3.75 -35.92 5.08
CA ASP A 23 -4.03 -36.29 6.48
C ASP A 23 -2.89 -36.81 7.38
N GLY A 24 -2.56 -35.98 8.38
CA GLY A 24 -1.70 -36.32 9.52
C GLY A 24 -2.27 -35.80 10.84
N LEU A 25 -3.48 -36.25 11.17
CA LEU A 25 -4.09 -36.13 12.50
C LEU A 25 -3.39 -37.13 13.44
N THR A 26 -2.57 -36.68 14.40
CA THR A 26 -2.03 -37.55 15.46
C THR A 26 -2.58 -37.14 16.81
N LEU A 27 -3.72 -37.75 17.16
CA LEU A 27 -4.09 -38.04 18.55
C LEU A 27 -3.75 -39.50 18.82
N SER A 28 -3.04 -39.77 19.92
CA SER A 28 -3.06 -41.07 20.61
C SER A 28 -2.41 -40.99 22.00
N PRO A 29 -2.77 -41.91 22.91
CA PRO A 29 -3.18 -41.54 24.27
C PRO A 29 -2.55 -42.37 25.41
N ASP A 30 -2.84 -41.91 26.64
CA ASP A 30 -3.12 -42.58 27.92
C ASP A 30 -2.14 -43.48 28.72
N SER A 31 -2.33 -43.35 30.04
CA SER A 31 -2.32 -44.34 31.12
C SER A 31 -1.22 -44.40 32.21
N GLU A 32 -1.61 -43.83 33.35
CA GLU A 32 -1.77 -44.43 34.70
C GLU A 32 -0.56 -44.89 35.55
N GLY A 33 -0.56 -44.48 36.84
CA GLY A 33 0.12 -45.20 37.92
C GLY A 33 0.54 -44.38 39.17
N GLU A 34 -0.41 -44.08 40.06
CA GLU A 34 -0.30 -43.63 41.47
C GLU A 34 0.49 -44.62 42.40
N PRO A 35 0.63 -44.47 43.76
CA PRO A 35 0.14 -43.45 44.73
C PRO A 35 1.13 -43.01 45.87
N GLY A 36 0.71 -42.03 46.70
CA GLY A 36 0.92 -42.06 48.17
C GLY A 36 1.54 -40.81 48.85
N ARG A 37 0.73 -39.86 49.41
CA ARG A 37 0.40 -39.61 50.85
C ARG A 37 1.59 -39.10 51.73
N VAL A 38 1.53 -38.03 52.57
CA VAL A 38 0.63 -37.70 53.70
C VAL A 38 0.88 -36.24 54.26
N ALA A 39 -0.22 -35.58 54.72
CA ALA A 39 -0.44 -34.61 55.84
C ALA A 39 -0.05 -33.11 55.83
N GLU A 40 -1.09 -32.24 55.74
CA GLU A 40 -1.70 -31.30 56.75
C GLU A 40 -0.92 -30.70 57.95
N PRO A 41 -1.43 -29.66 58.69
CA PRO A 41 -2.66 -28.84 58.53
C PRO A 41 -2.53 -27.30 58.74
N ASP A 42 -3.66 -26.61 58.51
CA ASP A 42 -4.06 -25.21 58.83
C ASP A 42 -4.06 -24.90 60.36
N PRO A 43 -4.15 -23.63 60.87
CA PRO A 43 -5.42 -22.90 60.86
C PRO A 43 -5.37 -21.33 60.87
N ALA A 44 -6.50 -20.70 60.50
CA ALA A 44 -6.94 -19.32 60.84
C ALA A 44 -7.34 -19.21 62.36
N PRO A 45 -7.88 -18.10 62.96
CA PRO A 45 -8.44 -16.84 62.41
C PRO A 45 -8.23 -15.54 63.26
N ALA A 46 -8.93 -14.44 62.90
CA ALA A 46 -9.55 -13.38 63.74
C ALA A 46 -9.17 -11.90 63.42
N GLY A 47 -10.20 -11.05 63.17
CA GLY A 47 -10.18 -9.59 63.44
C GLY A 47 -10.71 -9.30 64.86
N PRO A 48 -11.37 -8.17 65.19
CA PRO A 48 -11.46 -6.83 64.58
C PRO A 48 -11.13 -5.70 65.60
N GLU A 49 -11.07 -4.41 65.21
CA GLU A 49 -11.42 -3.32 66.14
C GLU A 49 -11.78 -2.00 65.44
N ALA A 50 -12.70 -1.27 66.06
CA ALA A 50 -13.39 -0.07 65.61
C ALA A 50 -13.09 1.11 66.55
N ALA A 51 -13.08 2.35 66.03
CA ALA A 51 -13.38 3.62 66.72
C ALA A 51 -13.41 4.75 65.66
N ALA A 52 -14.53 5.43 65.37
CA ALA A 52 -15.12 6.57 66.12
C ALA A 52 -14.15 7.79 66.17
N VAL A 53 -14.47 9.06 65.90
CA VAL A 53 -15.66 9.92 66.06
C VAL A 53 -15.38 11.22 65.26
N ALA A 54 -16.40 11.95 64.76
CA ALA A 54 -16.62 13.41 65.01
C ALA A 54 -17.55 14.07 63.97
N ALA A 55 -18.45 14.89 64.48
CA ALA A 55 -19.60 15.52 63.84
C ALA A 55 -19.37 17.00 63.47
N ALA A 56 -20.18 17.55 62.55
CA ALA A 56 -20.65 18.95 62.54
C ALA A 56 -21.77 19.20 61.50
N ASP A 57 -22.99 19.21 62.00
CA ASP A 57 -24.15 20.11 61.79
C ASP A 57 -24.03 21.33 60.83
N GLN A 58 -24.99 21.50 59.89
CA GLN A 58 -26.06 22.53 59.91
C GLN A 58 -26.76 22.79 58.54
N GLU A 59 -28.08 22.56 58.57
CA GLU A 59 -29.24 23.31 58.03
C GLU A 59 -29.33 23.86 56.57
N GLU A 60 -30.41 23.37 55.91
CA GLU A 60 -31.24 23.96 54.85
C GLU A 60 -31.85 25.34 55.22
N PRO A 61 -32.22 26.22 54.25
CA PRO A 61 -33.62 26.22 53.80
C PRO A 61 -33.88 26.62 52.32
N GLY A 62 -34.61 25.76 51.61
CA GLY A 62 -35.90 26.00 50.93
C GLY A 62 -36.17 27.29 50.12
N SER A 63 -36.67 27.14 48.89
CA SER A 63 -37.89 27.78 48.38
C SER A 63 -38.14 27.35 46.93
N GLY A 64 -39.33 26.83 46.64
CA GLY A 64 -39.69 26.35 45.30
C GLY A 64 -40.05 27.45 44.30
N SER A 65 -40.13 27.06 43.04
CA SER A 65 -41.29 27.28 42.17
C SER A 65 -41.12 26.49 40.88
N ALA A 66 -42.25 25.97 40.41
CA ALA A 66 -42.40 25.22 39.19
C ALA A 66 -42.08 26.06 37.96
N GLU A 67 -41.38 25.48 36.99
CA GLU A 67 -41.64 25.72 35.57
C GLU A 67 -41.54 24.39 34.83
N ALA A 68 -42.54 24.17 33.98
CA ALA A 68 -42.66 23.02 33.10
C ALA A 68 -41.59 23.09 32.01
N GLN A 69 -40.83 22.00 31.86
CA GLN A 69 -40.11 21.68 30.64
C GLN A 69 -40.67 20.36 30.12
N ASP A 70 -41.63 20.49 29.21
CA ASP A 70 -42.16 19.39 28.42
C ASP A 70 -41.49 19.53 27.05
N GLY A 71 -40.55 18.63 26.72
CA GLY A 71 -40.01 18.53 25.35
C GLY A 71 -38.51 18.25 25.15
N GLU A 72 -37.69 17.98 26.17
CA GLU A 72 -36.21 17.87 26.00
C GLU A 72 -35.58 16.56 26.54
N ASP A 73 -36.38 15.55 26.88
CA ASP A 73 -35.88 14.30 27.48
C ASP A 73 -35.54 13.19 26.45
N GLY A 74 -36.18 13.19 25.28
CA GLY A 74 -36.06 12.10 24.30
C GLY A 74 -34.72 12.05 23.54
N GLU A 75 -34.17 13.21 23.17
CA GLU A 75 -32.90 13.30 22.42
C GLU A 75 -31.70 12.90 23.29
N THR A 76 -31.79 13.18 24.58
CA THR A 76 -30.79 12.86 25.61
C THR A 76 -30.68 11.34 25.84
N ASP A 77 -31.81 10.65 25.92
CA ASP A 77 -31.86 9.20 26.16
C ASP A 77 -31.39 8.38 24.94
N LYS A 78 -31.65 8.87 23.73
CA LYS A 78 -31.10 8.28 22.51
C LYS A 78 -29.58 8.43 22.44
N SER A 79 -29.07 9.65 22.60
CA SER A 79 -27.63 9.95 22.52
C SER A 79 -26.82 9.19 23.60
N THR A 80 -27.39 9.05 24.80
CA THR A 80 -26.76 8.25 25.86
C THR A 80 -26.68 6.76 25.50
N MET A 81 -27.69 6.19 24.83
CA MET A 81 -27.63 4.82 24.32
C MET A 81 -26.53 4.65 23.27
N GLU A 82 -26.43 5.58 22.32
CA GLU A 82 -25.39 5.53 21.27
C GLU A 82 -23.98 5.59 21.87
N THR A 83 -23.78 6.50 22.82
CA THR A 83 -22.49 6.65 23.51
C THR A 83 -22.13 5.40 24.32
N LYS A 84 -23.10 4.82 25.03
CA LYS A 84 -22.86 3.64 25.88
C LYS A 84 -22.58 2.38 25.08
N TRP A 85 -23.32 2.15 24.01
CA TRP A 85 -23.30 0.88 23.28
C TRP A 85 -22.47 0.92 22.00
N GLY A 86 -22.23 2.11 21.45
CA GLY A 86 -21.48 2.31 20.20
C GLY A 86 -22.27 1.95 18.93
N PHE A 87 -23.60 1.91 19.03
CA PHE A 87 -24.52 1.66 17.92
C PHE A 87 -25.61 2.71 17.94
N ASP A 88 -26.15 3.06 16.76
CA ASP A 88 -27.35 3.88 16.73
C ASP A 88 -28.53 3.15 17.41
N LEU A 89 -29.50 3.91 17.92
CA LEU A 89 -30.62 3.34 18.69
C LEU A 89 -31.42 2.30 17.89
N GLN A 90 -31.53 2.48 16.57
CA GLN A 90 -32.32 1.59 15.71
C GLN A 90 -31.58 0.26 15.45
N GLU A 91 -30.28 0.30 15.20
CA GLU A 91 -29.38 -0.85 15.11
C GLU A 91 -29.36 -1.62 16.44
N LEU A 92 -29.18 -0.91 17.56
CA LEU A 92 -29.17 -1.51 18.89
C LEU A 92 -30.50 -2.20 19.22
N TYR A 93 -31.62 -1.54 18.90
CA TYR A 93 -32.95 -2.13 19.04
C TYR A 93 -33.13 -3.38 18.16
N ALA A 94 -32.67 -3.33 16.91
CA ALA A 94 -32.75 -4.49 16.01
C ALA A 94 -31.93 -5.67 16.53
N MET A 95 -30.74 -5.41 17.07
CA MET A 95 -29.90 -6.40 17.75
C MET A 95 -30.58 -6.96 18.99
N ALA A 96 -31.18 -6.10 19.83
CA ALA A 96 -31.95 -6.50 21.00
C ALA A 96 -33.14 -7.40 20.62
N LEU A 97 -33.89 -7.05 19.57
CA LEU A 97 -35.02 -7.83 19.10
C LEU A 97 -34.60 -9.20 18.55
N ARG A 98 -33.49 -9.26 17.81
CA ARG A 98 -32.90 -10.53 17.34
C ARG A 98 -32.47 -11.39 18.52
N PHE A 99 -31.72 -10.81 19.46
CA PHE A 99 -31.27 -11.50 20.67
C PHE A 99 -32.46 -12.05 21.47
N PHE A 100 -33.49 -11.24 21.70
CA PHE A 100 -34.71 -11.66 22.38
C PHE A 100 -35.35 -12.87 21.68
N LYS A 101 -35.58 -12.81 20.36
CA LYS A 101 -36.20 -13.91 19.60
C LYS A 101 -35.36 -15.19 19.63
N ASP A 102 -34.04 -15.07 19.57
CA ASP A 102 -33.16 -16.22 19.46
C ASP A 102 -32.92 -16.91 20.81
N LYS A 103 -32.93 -16.13 21.89
CA LYS A 103 -32.48 -16.54 23.23
C LYS A 103 -33.59 -16.64 24.28
N ASP A 104 -34.80 -16.12 24.01
CA ASP A 104 -35.98 -16.30 24.88
C ASP A 104 -36.29 -17.79 25.06
N GLY A 105 -36.40 -18.22 26.32
CA GLY A 105 -36.61 -19.63 26.69
C GLY A 105 -35.39 -20.54 26.48
N LYS A 106 -34.22 -19.99 26.10
CA LYS A 106 -32.97 -20.75 25.94
C LYS A 106 -31.89 -20.26 26.88
N ALA A 107 -31.49 -18.99 26.75
CA ALA A 107 -30.42 -18.40 27.55
C ALA A 107 -30.94 -17.60 28.75
N PHE A 108 -32.19 -17.16 28.69
CA PHE A 108 -32.86 -16.47 29.79
C PHE A 108 -34.37 -16.71 29.69
N HIS A 109 -35.05 -16.54 30.83
CA HIS A 109 -36.48 -16.77 30.98
C HIS A 109 -37.07 -15.52 31.64
N PRO A 110 -37.48 -14.50 30.86
CA PRO A 110 -38.19 -13.34 31.40
C PRO A 110 -39.41 -13.80 32.17
N THR A 111 -39.75 -13.07 33.23
CA THR A 111 -41.03 -13.28 33.91
C THR A 111 -42.18 -13.04 32.93
N TYR A 112 -43.37 -13.54 33.26
CA TYR A 112 -44.56 -13.32 32.43
C TYR A 112 -44.80 -11.82 32.20
N GLU A 113 -44.69 -11.01 33.25
CA GLU A 113 -44.86 -9.56 33.22
C GLU A 113 -43.79 -8.88 32.33
N GLU A 114 -42.52 -9.25 32.48
CA GLU A 114 -41.44 -8.72 31.65
C GLU A 114 -41.62 -9.08 30.17
N LYS A 115 -42.04 -10.32 29.88
CA LYS A 115 -42.35 -10.76 28.52
C LYS A 115 -43.51 -9.98 27.93
N LEU A 116 -44.54 -9.73 28.73
CA LEU A 116 -45.70 -8.93 28.33
C LEU A 116 -45.28 -7.49 28.01
N ARG A 117 -44.43 -6.90 28.85
CA ARG A 117 -43.86 -5.56 28.66
C ARG A 117 -42.98 -5.46 27.41
N LEU A 118 -42.08 -6.42 27.17
CA LEU A 118 -41.25 -6.48 25.96
C LEU A 118 -42.11 -6.55 24.69
N VAL A 119 -43.18 -7.36 24.71
CA VAL A 119 -44.13 -7.44 23.58
C VAL A 119 -44.88 -6.12 23.39
N ALA A 120 -45.35 -5.49 24.47
CA ALA A 120 -46.03 -4.20 24.41
C ALA A 120 -45.12 -3.11 23.82
N LEU A 121 -43.88 -3.01 24.29
CA LEU A 121 -42.87 -2.08 23.78
C LEU A 121 -42.57 -2.34 22.29
N HIS A 122 -42.43 -3.60 21.88
CA HIS A 122 -42.26 -3.93 20.46
C HIS A 122 -43.46 -3.51 19.61
N LYS A 123 -44.70 -3.69 20.11
CA LYS A 123 -45.91 -3.20 19.42
C LYS A 123 -45.94 -1.68 19.34
N GLN A 124 -45.55 -0.97 20.40
CA GLN A 124 -45.42 0.50 20.40
C GLN A 124 -44.42 0.97 19.33
N VAL A 125 -43.28 0.30 19.19
CA VAL A 125 -42.28 0.65 18.17
C VAL A 125 -42.80 0.43 16.74
N LEU A 126 -43.59 -0.63 16.52
CA LEU A 126 -44.09 -0.99 15.18
C LEU A 126 -45.35 -0.22 14.77
N LEU A 127 -46.28 -0.04 15.71
CA LEU A 127 -47.65 0.42 15.45
C LEU A 127 -47.95 1.76 16.13
N GLY A 128 -47.09 2.23 17.02
CA GLY A 128 -47.34 3.41 17.84
C GLY A 128 -48.30 3.14 19.01
N PRO A 129 -48.89 4.20 19.58
CA PRO A 129 -49.86 4.13 20.67
C PRO A 129 -51.02 3.17 20.40
N TYR A 130 -51.49 2.49 21.45
CA TYR A 130 -52.62 1.58 21.34
C TYR A 130 -53.87 2.31 20.85
N ASN A 131 -54.47 1.79 19.77
CA ASN A 131 -55.76 2.26 19.27
C ASN A 131 -56.83 1.16 19.43
N PRO A 132 -57.90 1.40 20.22
CA PRO A 132 -58.96 0.42 20.43
C PRO A 132 -59.74 0.09 19.14
N ASP A 133 -59.86 1.04 18.20
CA ASP A 133 -60.63 0.82 16.95
C ASP A 133 -59.86 -0.06 15.95
N ALA A 134 -58.54 -0.09 16.07
CA ALA A 134 -57.67 -0.88 15.20
C ALA A 134 -57.46 -2.33 15.70
N SER A 135 -57.97 -2.67 16.89
CA SER A 135 -57.74 -3.95 17.55
C SER A 135 -59.06 -4.70 17.77
N PRO A 136 -59.24 -5.91 17.21
CA PRO A 136 -60.44 -6.70 17.45
C PRO A 136 -60.70 -6.92 18.95
N GLU A 137 -61.98 -7.06 19.31
CA GLU A 137 -62.37 -7.40 20.67
C GLU A 137 -61.89 -8.82 21.01
N VAL A 138 -60.87 -8.96 21.87
CA VAL A 138 -60.50 -10.27 22.40
C VAL A 138 -61.54 -10.69 23.44
N GLY A 139 -62.01 -11.92 23.28
CA GLY A 139 -63.11 -12.47 24.06
C GLY A 139 -62.74 -12.64 25.53
N PHE A 140 -63.77 -12.74 26.36
CA PHE A 140 -63.63 -12.88 27.82
C PHE A 140 -62.67 -13.99 28.27
N PHE A 141 -62.62 -15.11 27.56
CA PHE A 141 -61.74 -16.25 27.89
C PHE A 141 -60.29 -16.09 27.40
N ASP A 142 -59.97 -15.09 26.57
CA ASP A 142 -58.61 -14.81 26.11
C ASP A 142 -57.86 -13.93 27.13
N VAL A 143 -57.54 -14.52 28.29
CA VAL A 143 -56.83 -13.85 29.38
C VAL A 143 -55.48 -13.29 28.92
N LEU A 144 -54.73 -14.06 28.13
CA LEU A 144 -53.43 -13.65 27.59
C LEU A 144 -53.54 -12.48 26.60
N GLY A 145 -54.56 -12.52 25.72
CA GLY A 145 -54.83 -11.42 24.80
C GLY A 145 -55.27 -10.15 25.53
N ASN A 146 -56.08 -10.29 26.58
CA ASN A 146 -56.47 -9.18 27.45
C ASN A 146 -55.28 -8.56 28.17
N ASP A 147 -54.39 -9.38 28.74
CA ASP A 147 -53.16 -8.92 29.38
C ASP A 147 -52.25 -8.17 28.39
N ARG A 148 -52.04 -8.71 27.18
CA ARG A 148 -51.22 -8.06 26.15
C ARG A 148 -51.79 -6.71 25.73
N ARG A 149 -53.11 -6.63 25.55
CA ARG A 149 -53.79 -5.36 25.22
C ARG A 149 -53.69 -4.36 26.38
N ARG A 150 -53.88 -4.82 27.62
CA ARG A 150 -53.76 -3.97 28.80
C ARG A 150 -52.37 -3.37 28.94
N GLU A 151 -51.31 -4.17 28.79
CA GLU A 151 -49.94 -3.64 28.87
C GLU A 151 -49.60 -2.68 27.73
N TRP A 152 -50.04 -2.97 26.50
CA TRP A 152 -49.81 -2.05 25.39
C TRP A 152 -50.60 -0.75 25.55
N ALA A 153 -51.85 -0.82 26.00
CA ALA A 153 -52.65 0.36 26.32
C ALA A 153 -52.03 1.20 27.46
N ALA A 154 -51.41 0.55 28.45
CA ALA A 154 -50.72 1.23 29.55
C ALA A 154 -49.47 2.02 29.12
N LEU A 155 -48.93 1.79 27.91
CA LEU A 155 -47.84 2.61 27.35
C LEU A 155 -48.32 3.99 26.89
N GLY A 156 -49.63 4.19 26.69
CA GLY A 156 -50.19 5.48 26.30
C GLY A 156 -49.57 6.05 25.02
N SER A 157 -49.23 7.34 25.05
CA SER A 157 -48.63 8.09 23.95
C SER A 157 -47.09 8.01 23.91
N MET A 158 -46.48 6.97 24.49
CA MET A 158 -45.02 6.78 24.47
C MET A 158 -44.46 6.85 23.06
N GLU A 159 -43.39 7.62 22.88
CA GLU A 159 -42.76 7.78 21.58
C GLU A 159 -42.04 6.51 21.12
N LYS A 160 -41.85 6.39 19.80
CA LYS A 160 -41.20 5.22 19.22
C LYS A 160 -39.77 5.04 19.73
N GLU A 161 -39.01 6.13 19.85
CA GLU A 161 -37.62 6.09 20.30
C GLU A 161 -37.54 5.72 21.79
N GLU A 162 -38.39 6.30 22.62
CA GLU A 162 -38.52 5.94 24.04
C GLU A 162 -38.87 4.46 24.22
N ALA A 163 -39.80 3.92 23.42
CA ALA A 163 -40.15 2.51 23.46
C ALA A 163 -38.97 1.59 23.06
N MET A 164 -38.11 2.02 22.13
CA MET A 164 -36.88 1.29 21.79
C MET A 164 -35.89 1.29 22.96
N VAL A 165 -35.68 2.46 23.58
CA VAL A 165 -34.79 2.64 24.74
C VAL A 165 -35.23 1.74 25.89
N GLU A 166 -36.51 1.78 26.25
CA GLU A 166 -37.08 0.96 27.32
C GLU A 166 -37.02 -0.54 26.99
N PHE A 167 -37.22 -0.93 25.73
CA PHE A 167 -37.06 -2.32 25.31
C PHE A 167 -35.62 -2.82 25.55
N VAL A 168 -34.63 -2.02 25.17
CA VAL A 168 -33.21 -2.35 25.35
C VAL A 168 -32.84 -2.38 26.83
N LYS A 169 -33.26 -1.39 27.62
CA LYS A 169 -33.05 -1.33 29.09
C LYS A 169 -33.63 -2.57 29.77
N LEU A 170 -34.87 -2.93 29.45
CA LEU A 170 -35.56 -4.10 30.01
C LEU A 170 -34.88 -5.40 29.59
N LEU A 171 -34.55 -5.58 28.31
CA LEU A 171 -33.87 -6.79 27.84
C LEU A 171 -32.51 -6.99 28.52
N ASN A 172 -31.73 -5.91 28.65
CA ASN A 172 -30.44 -5.96 29.32
C ASN A 172 -30.55 -6.32 30.81
N LYS A 173 -31.66 -5.92 31.45
CA LYS A 173 -31.98 -6.33 32.83
C LYS A 173 -32.37 -7.81 32.91
N CYS A 174 -33.18 -8.29 31.98
CA CYS A 174 -33.61 -9.69 31.92
C CYS A 174 -32.48 -10.66 31.56
N CYS A 175 -31.47 -10.22 30.82
CA CYS A 175 -30.35 -11.05 30.39
C CYS A 175 -29.02 -10.29 30.38
N THR A 176 -28.14 -10.63 31.32
CA THR A 176 -26.79 -10.03 31.42
C THR A 176 -25.88 -10.40 30.25
N LEU A 177 -26.19 -11.46 29.48
CA LEU A 177 -25.46 -11.86 28.28
C LEU A 177 -25.74 -10.96 27.07
N PHE A 178 -26.77 -10.10 27.14
CA PHE A 178 -27.03 -9.14 26.08
C PHE A 178 -25.88 -8.13 25.94
N ALA A 179 -25.31 -7.65 27.04
CA ALA A 179 -24.24 -6.66 26.94
C ALA A 179 -22.96 -7.20 26.26
N PRO A 180 -22.42 -8.37 26.66
CA PRO A 180 -21.32 -9.01 25.92
C PRO A 180 -21.65 -9.32 24.45
N TYR A 181 -22.90 -9.69 24.15
CA TYR A 181 -23.34 -9.92 22.77
C TYR A 181 -23.22 -8.66 21.90
N VAL A 182 -23.68 -7.51 22.40
CA VAL A 182 -23.56 -6.22 21.71
C VAL A 182 -22.09 -5.82 21.56
N THR A 183 -21.30 -5.93 22.63
CA THR A 183 -19.85 -5.64 22.56
C THR A 183 -19.13 -6.50 21.52
N SER A 184 -19.46 -7.79 21.43
CA SER A 184 -18.88 -8.68 20.41
C SER A 184 -19.20 -8.22 18.98
N HIS A 185 -20.44 -7.80 18.72
CA HIS A 185 -20.83 -7.29 17.41
C HIS A 185 -20.14 -5.96 17.09
N LYS A 186 -19.88 -5.13 18.11
CA LYS A 186 -19.16 -3.87 17.94
C LYS A 186 -17.73 -4.13 17.44
N ILE A 187 -17.03 -5.04 18.12
CA ILE A 187 -15.68 -5.44 17.74
C ILE A 187 -15.66 -6.03 16.33
N GLU A 188 -16.62 -6.89 16.00
CA GLU A 188 -16.71 -7.48 14.66
C GLU A 188 -16.95 -6.43 13.56
N LYS A 189 -17.85 -5.46 13.80
CA LYS A 189 -18.11 -4.35 12.87
C LYS A 189 -16.86 -3.49 12.64
N GLU A 190 -16.16 -3.13 13.72
CA GLU A 190 -14.91 -2.36 13.67
C GLU A 190 -13.78 -3.12 12.95
N GLU A 191 -13.65 -4.43 13.18
CA GLU A 191 -12.64 -5.26 12.52
C GLU A 191 -12.92 -5.41 11.01
N GLN A 192 -14.17 -5.62 10.63
CA GLN A 192 -14.57 -5.67 9.22
C GLN A 192 -14.29 -4.35 8.50
N GLU A 193 -14.56 -3.22 9.16
CA GLU A 193 -14.25 -1.91 8.61
C GLU A 193 -12.73 -1.68 8.48
N ARG A 194 -11.95 -2.07 9.48
CA ARG A 194 -10.47 -1.99 9.42
C ARG A 194 -9.93 -2.82 8.26
N LYS A 195 -10.38 -4.06 8.10
CA LYS A 195 -9.98 -4.95 6.99
C LYS A 195 -10.31 -4.34 5.63
N ARG A 196 -11.49 -3.73 5.48
CA ARG A 196 -11.88 -3.06 4.22
C ARG A 196 -10.96 -1.88 3.91
N ARG A 197 -10.62 -1.06 4.90
CA ARG A 197 -9.69 0.08 4.74
C ARG A 197 -8.28 -0.38 4.37
N GLU A 198 -7.76 -1.41 5.04
CA GLU A 198 -6.44 -1.99 4.75
C GLU A 198 -6.39 -2.61 3.34
N GLU A 199 -7.47 -3.25 2.89
CA GLU A 199 -7.58 -3.79 1.54
C GLU A 199 -7.65 -2.70 0.47
N GLU A 200 -8.43 -1.65 0.70
CA GLU A 200 -8.48 -0.48 -0.19
C GLU A 200 -7.12 0.23 -0.28
N GLU A 201 -6.40 0.37 0.84
CA GLU A 201 -5.05 0.95 0.86
C GLU A 201 -4.04 0.08 0.13
N ARG A 202 -4.07 -1.24 0.35
CA ARG A 202 -3.22 -2.20 -0.35
C ARG A 202 -3.42 -2.15 -1.86
N LEU A 203 -4.67 -2.08 -2.32
CA LEU A 203 -5.00 -1.96 -3.75
C LEU A 203 -4.50 -0.63 -4.34
N ARG A 204 -4.61 0.48 -3.60
CA ARG A 204 -4.07 1.78 -4.03
C ARG A 204 -2.55 1.75 -4.18
N LEU A 205 -1.84 1.16 -3.22
CA LEU A 205 -0.39 1.02 -3.27
C LEU A 205 0.05 0.11 -4.42
N GLU A 206 -0.62 -1.01 -4.64
CA GLU A 206 -0.34 -1.91 -5.77
C GLU A 206 -0.58 -1.21 -7.12
N GLU A 207 -1.64 -0.41 -7.23
CA GLU A 207 -1.91 0.37 -8.43
C GLU A 207 -0.86 1.46 -8.67
N GLU A 208 -0.46 2.18 -7.62
CA GLU A 208 0.60 3.19 -7.69
C GLU A 208 1.95 2.57 -8.07
N GLU A 209 2.30 1.42 -7.47
CA GLU A 209 3.53 0.69 -7.82
C GLU A 209 3.52 0.24 -9.27
N ARG A 210 2.41 -0.33 -9.73
CA ARG A 210 2.22 -0.75 -11.12
C ARG A 210 2.31 0.44 -12.09
N GLU A 211 1.81 1.61 -11.69
CA GLU A 211 1.95 2.82 -12.50
C GLU A 211 3.41 3.30 -12.55
N ARG A 212 4.11 3.32 -11.42
CA ARG A 212 5.54 3.65 -11.37
C ARG A 212 6.37 2.72 -12.25
N GLN A 213 6.09 1.42 -12.20
CA GLN A 213 6.75 0.41 -13.06
C GLN A 213 6.50 0.70 -14.55
N ARG A 214 5.27 1.04 -14.95
CA ARG A 214 4.97 1.42 -16.34
C ARG A 214 5.71 2.68 -16.77
N GLN A 215 5.73 3.70 -15.93
CA GLN A 215 6.44 4.95 -16.22
C GLN A 215 7.95 4.73 -16.32
N GLU A 216 8.51 3.87 -15.47
CA GLU A 216 9.92 3.49 -15.51
C GLU A 216 10.27 2.67 -16.76
N GLU A 217 9.43 1.69 -17.13
CA GLU A 217 9.61 0.91 -18.35
C GLU A 217 9.51 1.80 -19.59
N GLU A 218 8.55 2.73 -19.63
CA GLU A 218 8.40 3.68 -20.72
C GLU A 218 9.61 4.62 -20.82
N ARG A 219 10.11 5.13 -19.68
CA ARG A 219 11.33 5.95 -19.65
C ARG A 219 12.53 5.17 -20.18
N ARG A 220 12.72 3.94 -19.71
CA ARG A 220 13.81 3.07 -20.15
C ARG A 220 13.73 2.78 -21.65
N ARG A 221 12.53 2.54 -22.18
CA ARG A 221 12.30 2.32 -23.61
C ARG A 221 12.67 3.56 -24.43
N ARG A 222 12.27 4.76 -23.99
CA ARG A 222 12.63 6.02 -24.65
C ARG A 222 14.13 6.27 -24.63
N GLU A 223 14.79 6.04 -23.49
CA GLU A 223 16.25 6.18 -23.37
C GLU A 223 17.00 5.18 -24.27
N GLU A 224 16.51 3.94 -24.40
CA GLU A 224 17.07 2.94 -25.29
C GLU A 224 16.86 3.28 -26.77
N GLU A 225 15.67 3.75 -27.14
CA GLU A 225 15.37 4.21 -28.50
C GLU A 225 16.23 5.42 -28.88
N GLU A 226 16.40 6.38 -27.98
CA GLU A 226 17.27 7.54 -28.21
C GLU A 226 18.75 7.12 -28.34
N ARG A 227 19.21 6.17 -27.51
CA ARG A 227 20.57 5.63 -27.62
C ARG A 227 20.81 4.93 -28.95
N LEU A 228 19.88 4.08 -29.38
CA LEU A 228 19.93 3.40 -30.68
C LEU A 228 19.96 4.41 -31.83
N ARG A 229 19.13 5.45 -31.76
CA ARG A 229 19.11 6.51 -32.77
C ARG A 229 20.45 7.25 -32.86
N ARG A 230 21.05 7.60 -31.72
CA ARG A 230 22.37 8.24 -31.69
C ARG A 230 23.44 7.32 -32.27
N GLU A 231 23.44 6.03 -31.91
CA GLU A 231 24.38 5.04 -32.45
C GLU A 231 24.20 4.86 -33.98
N GLU A 232 22.96 4.86 -34.47
CA GLU A 232 22.68 4.79 -35.91
C GLU A 232 23.15 6.05 -36.64
N GLU A 233 22.89 7.24 -36.09
CA GLU A 233 23.37 8.52 -36.62
C GLU A 233 24.90 8.57 -36.67
N GLU A 234 25.60 8.11 -35.62
CA GLU A 234 27.06 8.01 -35.59
C GLU A 234 27.60 7.00 -36.62
N ARG A 235 26.96 5.83 -36.75
CA ARG A 235 27.34 4.83 -37.77
C ARG A 235 27.20 5.39 -39.18
N MET A 236 26.12 6.12 -39.47
CA MET A 236 25.89 6.75 -40.76
C MET A 236 26.96 7.81 -41.07
N GLN A 237 27.31 8.66 -40.09
CA GLN A 237 28.36 9.66 -40.25
C GLN A 237 29.74 9.02 -40.49
N ALA A 238 30.06 7.96 -39.74
CA ALA A 238 31.32 7.23 -39.92
C ALA A 238 31.42 6.53 -41.29
N GLU A 239 30.29 6.02 -41.82
CA GLU A 239 30.23 5.44 -43.15
C GLU A 239 30.41 6.51 -44.24
N GLU A 240 29.76 7.67 -44.11
CA GLU A 240 29.92 8.80 -45.02
C GLU A 240 31.36 9.31 -45.04
N GLU A 241 31.99 9.48 -43.88
CA GLU A 241 33.39 9.89 -43.77
C GLU A 241 34.33 8.87 -44.43
N ARG A 242 34.12 7.58 -44.18
CA ARG A 242 34.88 6.50 -44.83
C ARG A 242 34.75 6.56 -46.34
N LEU A 243 33.55 6.75 -46.87
CA LEU A 243 33.33 6.85 -48.31
C LEU A 243 34.06 8.06 -48.90
N ARG A 244 34.04 9.21 -48.21
CA ARG A 244 34.74 10.42 -48.61
C ARG A 244 36.26 10.23 -48.65
N ILE A 245 36.83 9.59 -47.63
CA ILE A 245 38.25 9.26 -47.58
C ILE A 245 38.63 8.29 -48.71
N GLU A 246 37.83 7.24 -48.95
CA GLU A 246 38.10 6.28 -50.02
C GLU A 246 38.01 6.95 -51.41
N GLN A 247 37.04 7.83 -51.63
CA GLN A 247 36.95 8.61 -52.88
C GLN A 247 38.19 9.51 -53.08
N GLN A 248 38.63 10.23 -52.04
CA GLN A 248 39.83 11.06 -52.11
C GLN A 248 41.06 10.20 -52.42
N LYS A 249 41.19 9.03 -51.77
CA LYS A 249 42.26 8.06 -52.04
C LYS A 249 42.23 7.57 -53.48
N GLN A 250 41.06 7.23 -54.02
CA GLN A 250 40.91 6.83 -55.43
C GLN A 250 41.32 7.95 -56.40
N GLN A 251 40.93 9.19 -56.12
CA GLN A 251 41.34 10.34 -56.94
C GLN A 251 42.86 10.53 -56.93
N ILE A 252 43.50 10.43 -55.76
CA ILE A 252 44.97 10.51 -55.66
C ILE A 252 45.61 9.36 -56.43
N MET A 253 45.15 8.12 -56.23
CA MET A 253 45.67 6.96 -56.96
C MET A 253 45.53 7.13 -58.48
N ALA A 254 44.38 7.62 -58.96
CA ALA A 254 44.14 7.84 -60.38
C ALA A 254 45.04 8.95 -60.96
N ALA A 255 45.16 10.09 -60.27
CA ALA A 255 46.04 11.18 -60.68
C ALA A 255 47.51 10.74 -60.72
N LEU A 256 47.94 9.99 -59.71
CA LEU A 256 49.28 9.44 -59.61
C LEU A 256 49.57 8.43 -60.73
N ASN A 257 48.63 7.51 -60.98
CA ASN A 257 48.71 6.56 -62.09
C ASN A 257 48.75 7.26 -63.45
N ALA A 258 47.98 8.34 -63.64
CA ALA A 258 47.99 9.13 -64.89
C ALA A 258 49.33 9.84 -65.11
N GLN A 259 49.87 10.49 -64.08
CA GLN A 259 51.19 11.14 -64.15
C GLN A 259 52.30 10.13 -64.47
N THR A 260 52.21 8.95 -63.85
CA THR A 260 53.14 7.84 -64.02
C THR A 260 53.02 7.21 -65.42
N ALA A 261 51.80 7.05 -65.95
CA ALA A 261 51.56 6.48 -67.27
C ALA A 261 52.19 7.29 -68.41
N VAL A 262 52.15 8.62 -68.32
CA VAL A 262 52.81 9.50 -69.32
C VAL A 262 54.32 9.31 -69.28
N GLN A 263 54.92 9.20 -68.10
CA GLN A 263 56.35 8.94 -67.97
C GLN A 263 56.70 7.57 -68.58
N PHE A 264 55.91 6.55 -68.31
CA PHE A 264 56.11 5.22 -68.92
C PHE A 264 55.98 5.19 -70.45
N GLN A 265 55.17 6.07 -71.07
CA GLN A 265 55.07 6.15 -72.53
C GLN A 265 56.31 6.74 -73.23
N HIS A 266 57.11 7.54 -72.53
CA HIS A 266 58.27 8.24 -73.13
C HIS A 266 59.61 7.50 -72.90
N ASN A 267 59.58 6.30 -72.32
CA ASN A 267 60.79 5.52 -72.03
C ASN A 267 61.03 4.47 -73.14
N PRO A 268 62.23 4.45 -73.75
CA PRO A 268 62.55 3.54 -74.86
C PRO A 268 62.78 2.10 -74.35
N ASP A 269 62.75 1.14 -75.28
CA ASP A 269 62.63 -0.33 -75.16
C ASP A 269 63.66 -1.09 -74.27
N SER A 270 64.38 -0.42 -73.36
CA SER A 270 65.32 -1.04 -72.42
C SER A 270 64.68 -1.25 -71.05
N THR A 271 64.57 -2.53 -70.65
CA THR A 271 64.04 -2.97 -69.36
C THR A 271 64.75 -2.32 -68.16
N GLU A 272 66.04 -2.01 -68.29
CA GLU A 272 66.84 -1.42 -67.21
C GLU A 272 66.46 0.05 -66.94
N GLN A 273 66.13 0.81 -67.99
CA GLN A 273 65.68 2.20 -67.85
C GLN A 273 64.26 2.26 -67.27
N GLN A 274 63.39 1.34 -67.69
CA GLN A 274 62.04 1.21 -67.14
C GLN A 274 62.06 0.85 -65.65
N LEU A 275 62.97 -0.05 -65.22
CA LEU A 275 63.17 -0.40 -63.81
C LEU A 275 63.72 0.77 -62.99
N GLY A 276 64.66 1.55 -63.55
CA GLY A 276 65.17 2.77 -62.93
C GLY A 276 64.07 3.80 -62.70
N LEU A 277 63.19 3.99 -63.70
CA LEU A 277 62.05 4.90 -63.60
C LEU A 277 61.02 4.44 -62.56
N ILE A 278 60.66 3.15 -62.53
CA ILE A 278 59.77 2.59 -61.51
C ILE A 278 60.31 2.91 -60.12
N ARG A 279 61.62 2.69 -59.90
CA ARG A 279 62.25 2.94 -58.60
C ARG A 279 62.22 4.42 -58.24
N GLN A 280 62.53 5.31 -59.17
CA GLN A 280 62.46 6.75 -58.93
C GLN A 280 61.05 7.22 -58.58
N LEU A 281 60.03 6.71 -59.27
CA LEU A 281 58.63 7.01 -58.99
C LEU A 281 58.21 6.46 -57.62
N GLN A 282 58.56 5.23 -57.29
CA GLN A 282 58.31 4.64 -55.98
C GLN A 282 58.98 5.45 -54.85
N ASP A 283 60.22 5.89 -55.04
CA ASP A 283 60.94 6.72 -54.06
C ASP A 283 60.27 8.10 -53.91
N GLN A 284 59.83 8.73 -55.00
CA GLN A 284 59.10 9.99 -54.95
C GLN A 284 57.76 9.82 -54.21
N HIS A 285 57.02 8.76 -54.50
CA HIS A 285 55.71 8.50 -53.89
C HIS A 285 55.86 8.16 -52.41
N TYR A 286 56.91 7.40 -52.06
CA TYR A 286 57.25 7.13 -50.67
C TYR A 286 57.54 8.42 -49.91
N GLN A 287 58.32 9.34 -50.49
CA GLN A 287 58.60 10.64 -49.87
C GLN A 287 57.31 11.46 -49.67
N GLN A 288 56.42 11.50 -50.67
CA GLN A 288 55.13 12.19 -50.56
C GLN A 288 54.24 11.57 -49.48
N TYR A 289 54.14 10.24 -49.44
CA TYR A 289 53.36 9.51 -48.44
C TYR A 289 53.90 9.76 -47.02
N MET A 290 55.22 9.70 -46.84
CA MET A 290 55.86 9.99 -45.55
C MET A 290 55.63 11.44 -45.10
N GLN A 291 55.64 12.40 -46.02
CA GLN A 291 55.33 13.79 -45.72
C GLN A 291 53.86 13.98 -45.29
N GLN A 292 52.93 13.28 -45.95
CA GLN A 292 51.52 13.32 -45.59
C GLN A 292 51.26 12.67 -44.22
N LEU A 293 51.86 11.50 -43.96
CA LEU A 293 51.84 10.85 -42.66
C LEU A 293 52.34 11.77 -41.55
N TYR A 294 53.44 12.48 -41.79
CA TYR A 294 53.99 13.44 -40.83
C TYR A 294 53.01 14.59 -40.54
N GLN A 295 52.34 15.14 -41.57
CA GLN A 295 51.29 16.14 -41.37
C GLN A 295 50.11 15.61 -40.56
N VAL A 296 49.64 14.39 -40.87
CA VAL A 296 48.54 13.76 -40.12
C VAL A 296 48.94 13.56 -38.65
N GLN A 297 50.17 13.11 -38.39
CA GLN A 297 50.69 12.96 -37.04
C GLN A 297 50.76 14.30 -36.28
N LEU A 298 51.19 15.37 -36.96
CA LEU A 298 51.22 16.71 -36.38
C LEU A 298 49.81 17.22 -36.07
N ALA A 299 48.85 17.02 -36.97
CA ALA A 299 47.46 17.39 -36.77
C ALA A 299 46.82 16.62 -35.61
N GLN A 300 47.08 15.31 -35.49
CA GLN A 300 46.63 14.52 -34.34
C GLN A 300 47.23 15.01 -33.02
N GLN A 301 48.52 15.37 -32.99
CA GLN A 301 49.16 15.94 -31.80
C GLN A 301 48.51 17.28 -31.41
N GLN A 302 48.24 18.15 -32.38
CA GLN A 302 47.55 19.43 -32.13
C GLN A 302 46.12 19.23 -31.64
N ALA A 303 45.36 18.31 -32.26
CA ALA A 303 44.00 17.98 -31.83
C ALA A 303 43.96 17.36 -30.42
N ALA A 304 44.93 16.52 -30.07
CA ALA A 304 45.06 15.97 -28.71
C ALA A 304 45.33 17.06 -27.68
N LEU A 305 46.21 18.02 -27.98
CA LEU A 305 46.47 19.17 -27.12
C LEU A 305 45.25 20.08 -26.97
N GLN A 306 44.48 20.27 -28.05
CA GLN A 306 43.23 21.04 -28.00
C GLN A 306 42.18 20.34 -27.14
N LYS A 307 41.98 19.03 -27.29
CA LYS A 307 41.09 18.28 -26.39
C LYS A 307 41.50 18.38 -24.93
N HIS A 308 42.79 18.28 -24.62
CA HIS A 308 43.28 18.46 -23.25
C HIS A 308 43.08 19.88 -22.72
N ALA A 309 43.19 20.91 -23.58
CA ALA A 309 42.90 22.28 -23.20
C ALA A 309 41.40 22.52 -23.00
N GLU A 310 40.54 21.92 -23.83
CA GLU A 310 39.09 21.97 -23.71
C GLU A 310 38.61 21.23 -22.46
N ASP A 311 39.11 20.02 -22.19
CA ASP A 311 38.82 19.26 -20.97
C ASP A 311 39.30 20.01 -19.70
N GLY A 312 40.47 20.67 -19.77
CA GLY A 312 40.98 21.51 -18.69
C GLY A 312 40.16 22.79 -18.46
N VAL A 313 39.60 23.39 -19.52
CA VAL A 313 38.70 24.54 -19.43
C VAL A 313 37.33 24.12 -18.91
N VAL A 314 36.78 22.98 -19.33
CA VAL A 314 35.52 22.43 -18.81
C VAL A 314 35.67 22.11 -17.31
N GLN A 315 36.76 21.49 -16.89
CA GLN A 315 37.09 21.26 -15.47
C GLN A 315 37.16 22.58 -14.68
N ALA A 316 37.86 23.60 -15.20
CA ALA A 316 37.97 24.92 -14.55
C ALA A 316 36.63 25.69 -14.50
N THR A 317 35.75 25.52 -15.48
CA THR A 317 34.40 26.13 -15.45
C THR A 317 33.44 25.42 -14.49
N LEU A 318 33.57 24.11 -14.31
CA LEU A 318 32.84 23.35 -13.29
C LEU A 318 33.28 23.76 -11.87
N ASP A 319 34.59 23.98 -11.67
CA ASP A 319 35.13 24.47 -10.40
C ASP A 319 34.74 25.93 -10.11
N ALA A 320 34.62 26.78 -11.14
CA ALA A 320 34.18 28.18 -11.01
C ALA A 320 32.66 28.33 -10.73
N ASN A 321 31.81 27.45 -11.26
CA ASN A 321 30.38 27.45 -10.97
C ASN A 321 30.03 26.87 -9.59
N SER A 322 30.95 26.14 -8.95
CA SER A 322 30.77 25.65 -7.56
C SER A 322 31.07 26.72 -6.49
N CYS A 323 31.58 27.90 -6.86
CA CYS A 323 31.93 28.97 -5.91
C CYS A 323 31.12 30.27 -6.07
N GLY A 324 29.95 30.19 -6.71
CA GLY A 324 29.00 31.31 -6.85
C GLY A 324 27.70 31.11 -6.08
N GLY A 325 27.74 31.00 -4.75
CA GLY A 325 26.51 30.95 -3.95
C GLY A 325 26.73 31.00 -2.43
N GLY A 326 26.37 32.13 -1.83
CA GLY A 326 26.06 32.23 -0.39
C GLY A 326 27.22 32.69 0.49
N GLY A 327 27.13 33.95 0.94
CA GLY A 327 28.07 34.52 1.88
C GLY A 327 27.86 34.10 3.34
N GLU A 328 28.72 34.71 4.15
CA GLU A 328 28.67 34.90 5.61
C GLU A 328 29.49 33.94 6.50
N HIS A 329 30.49 34.59 7.14
CA HIS A 329 31.06 34.34 8.46
C HIS A 329 31.78 33.01 8.74
N ALA A 330 33.12 33.06 8.82
CA ALA A 330 33.82 33.05 10.13
C ALA A 330 35.35 33.06 9.96
N LEU A 331 35.98 33.95 10.73
CA LEU A 331 37.40 33.96 11.05
C LEU A 331 37.79 32.63 11.72
N ILE A 332 38.98 32.08 11.41
CA ILE A 332 39.94 31.54 12.40
C ILE A 332 41.32 31.43 11.73
N SER A 333 42.29 32.03 12.43
CA SER A 333 43.73 31.98 12.24
C SER A 333 44.30 30.62 12.65
N ALA A 334 45.29 30.09 11.91
CA ALA A 334 46.65 29.82 12.43
C ALA A 334 47.42 28.72 11.66
N ALA A 335 48.72 29.00 11.51
CA ALA A 335 49.86 28.08 11.61
C ALA A 335 50.17 27.10 10.46
N SER A 336 51.20 27.48 9.71
CA SER A 336 52.11 26.62 8.95
C SER A 336 53.02 25.80 9.89
N PRO A 337 53.37 24.55 9.54
CA PRO A 337 54.75 24.10 9.75
C PRO A 337 55.31 23.22 8.60
N PRO A 338 56.63 22.93 8.60
CA PRO A 338 57.43 22.94 7.38
C PRO A 338 57.85 21.57 6.83
N LEU A 339 58.35 21.66 5.58
CA LEU A 339 59.19 20.76 4.81
C LEU A 339 59.96 19.69 5.61
N ARG A 340 59.78 18.42 5.23
CA ARG A 340 60.74 17.34 5.52
C ARG A 340 61.45 16.91 4.24
N HIS A 341 62.77 17.07 4.26
CA HIS A 341 63.70 16.47 3.32
C HIS A 341 63.61 14.95 3.32
N ILE A 342 63.59 14.39 2.12
CA ILE A 342 63.85 12.98 1.82
C ILE A 342 65.36 12.77 1.88
N ALA A 343 65.80 11.81 2.69
CA ALA A 343 67.16 11.29 2.66
C ALA A 343 67.11 9.79 2.31
N ILE A 344 67.73 9.49 1.16
CA ILE A 344 68.32 8.23 0.66
C ILE A 344 67.44 6.97 0.70
#